data_AF-A0A9X0LB83-F1
#
_entry.id   AF-A0A9X0LB83-F1
#
_cell.length_a   1.000
_cell.length_b   1.000
_cell.length_c   1.000
_cell.angle_alpha   90.00
_cell.angle_beta   90.00
_cell.angle_gamma   90.00
#
_symmetry.space_group_name_H-M   'P 1'
#
loop_
_entity.id
_entity.type
_entity.pdbx_description
1 polymer ?
#
loop_
_entity_poly.entity_id
_entity_poly.type
_entity_poly.pdbx_seq_one_letter_code
_entity_poly.pdbx_strand_id
1 'polypeptide(L)' 'MARPTEDPERFGLAEFFERVQSRAGVDHQVATDGARAVLDTLRESVRAKEYGDTVDQLPQEFWQLTGPRAERLQTRGVGT' A
#
# COMPACT_ATOMS: atom_id res chain seq x y z
N MET A 1 7.42 23.69 -15.78
CA MET A 1 7.32 22.21 -15.73
C MET A 1 5.88 21.85 -16.07
N ALA A 2 5.62 21.31 -17.26
CA ALA A 2 4.27 20.87 -17.61
C ALA A 2 3.88 19.71 -16.69
N ARG A 3 2.69 19.77 -16.07
CA ARG A 3 2.13 18.63 -15.34
C ARG A 3 1.99 17.49 -16.38
N PRO A 4 2.50 16.27 -16.12
CA PRO A 4 2.31 15.17 -17.04
C PRO A 4 0.82 15.03 -17.33
N THR A 5 0.42 15.18 -18.60
CA THR A 5 -0.94 15.01 -19.12
C THR A 5 -1.31 13.53 -19.24
N GLU A 6 -0.71 12.68 -18.41
CA GLU A 6 -0.96 11.25 -18.41
C GLU A 6 -2.24 11.01 -17.62
N ASP A 7 -3.32 10.67 -18.31
CA ASP A 7 -4.45 10.02 -17.67
C ASP A 7 -3.94 8.85 -16.83
N PRO A 8 -4.28 8.78 -15.53
CA PRO A 8 -3.80 7.70 -14.69
C PRO A 8 -4.30 6.37 -15.26
N GLU A 9 -3.37 5.55 -15.75
CA GLU A 9 -3.65 4.20 -16.20
C GLU A 9 -4.20 3.39 -15.02
N ARG A 10 -5.39 2.82 -15.20
CA ARG A 10 -5.91 1.86 -14.22
C ARG A 10 -5.18 0.53 -14.39
N PHE A 11 -4.63 0.04 -13.29
CA PHE A 11 -4.01 -1.28 -13.20
C PHE A 11 -4.61 -2.05 -12.03
N GLY A 12 -4.55 -3.38 -12.11
CA GLY A 12 -4.98 -4.27 -11.04
C GLY A 12 -3.94 -4.42 -9.93
N LEU A 13 -4.28 -5.17 -8.89
CA LEU A 13 -3.45 -5.35 -7.71
C LEU A 13 -2.19 -6.18 -8.00
N ALA A 14 -2.28 -7.17 -8.88
CA ALA A 14 -1.12 -7.96 -9.30
C ALA A 14 -0.05 -7.05 -9.93
N GLU A 15 -0.46 -6.22 -10.90
CA GLU A 15 0.43 -5.28 -11.56
C GLU A 15 0.93 -4.20 -10.60
N PHE A 16 0.10 -3.75 -9.67
CA PHE A 16 0.55 -2.86 -8.59
C PHE A 16 1.73 -3.46 -7.83
N PHE A 17 1.65 -4.73 -7.42
CA PHE A 17 2.77 -5.38 -6.74
C PHE A 17 3.98 -5.59 -7.63
N GLU A 18 3.81 -5.89 -8.92
CA GLU A 18 4.93 -5.93 -9.87
C GLU A 18 5.64 -4.58 -9.99
N ARG A 19 4.87 -3.49 -10.09
CA ARG A 19 5.40 -2.12 -10.11
C ARG A 19 6.12 -1.77 -8.80
N VAL A 20 5.59 -2.17 -7.65
CA VAL A 20 6.25 -1.97 -6.34
C VAL A 20 7.54 -2.77 -6.25
N GLN A 21 7.53 -4.06 -6.60
CA GLN A 21 8.72 -4.92 -6.64
C GLN A 21 9.80 -4.31 -7.52
N SER A 22 9.44 -3.90 -8.74
CA SER A 22 10.37 -3.30 -9.71
C SER A 22 10.98 -1.99 -9.19
N ARG A 23 10.17 -1.12 -8.57
CA ARG A 23 10.64 0.18 -8.07
C ARG A 23 11.47 0.08 -6.80
N ALA A 24 11.13 -0.83 -5.89
CA ALA A 24 11.80 -0.99 -4.60
C ALA A 24 12.92 -2.03 -4.63
N GLY A 25 13.00 -2.86 -5.67
CA GLY A 25 13.99 -3.94 -5.78
C GLY A 25 13.79 -5.05 -4.74
N VAL A 26 12.53 -5.35 -4.40
CA VAL A 26 12.16 -6.32 -3.35
C VAL A 26 11.33 -7.47 -3.92
N ASP A 27 11.23 -8.57 -3.19
CA ASP A 27 10.36 -9.69 -3.57
C ASP A 27 8.86 -9.37 -3.37
N HIS A 28 8.00 -10.23 -3.95
CA HIS A 28 6.55 -10.08 -3.93
C HIS A 28 5.96 -10.02 -2.51
N GLN A 29 6.47 -10.83 -1.58
CA GLN A 29 5.97 -10.85 -0.20
C GLN A 29 6.33 -9.53 0.50
N VAL A 30 7.57 -9.06 0.35
CA VAL A 30 8.01 -7.78 0.92
C VAL A 30 7.27 -6.61 0.29
N ALA A 31 6.99 -6.63 -1.01
CA ALA A 31 6.16 -5.63 -1.68
C ALA A 31 4.72 -5.61 -1.13
N THR A 32 4.14 -6.78 -0.92
CA THR A 32 2.78 -6.92 -0.36
C THR A 32 2.71 -6.40 1.07
N ASP A 33 3.65 -6.83 1.93
CA ASP A 33 3.72 -6.41 3.32
C ASP A 33 4.04 -4.92 3.44
N GLY A 34 4.94 -4.41 2.60
CA GLY A 34 5.30 -3.00 2.53
C GLY A 34 4.11 -2.12 2.13
N ALA A 35 3.34 -2.52 1.11
CA ALA A 35 2.14 -1.79 0.70
C ALA A 35 1.10 -1.71 1.82
N ARG A 36 0.86 -2.82 2.53
CA ARG A 36 -0.02 -2.83 3.72
C ARG A 36 0.49 -1.89 4.80
N ALA A 37 1.78 -1.97 5.12
CA ALA A 37 2.40 -1.13 6.13
C ALA A 37 2.25 0.37 5.82
N VAL A 38 2.42 0.77 4.55
CA VAL A 38 2.21 2.16 4.12
C VAL A 38 0.75 2.59 4.32
N LEU A 39 -0.21 1.76 3.90
CA LEU A 39 -1.64 2.07 4.07
C LEU A 39 -2.05 2.15 5.55
N ASP A 40 -1.46 1.33 6.42
CA ASP A 40 -1.64 1.42 7.86
C ASP A 40 -1.06 2.71 8.43
N THR A 41 0.18 3.08 8.05
CA THR A 41 0.78 4.35 8.48
C THR A 41 -0.05 5.55 8.03
N LEU A 42 -0.59 5.53 6.80
CA LEU A 42 -1.47 6.59 6.32
C LEU A 42 -2.74 6.69 7.17
N ARG A 43 -3.36 5.56 7.52
CA ARG A 43 -4.54 5.52 8.39
C ARG A 43 -4.29 6.14 9.76
N GLU A 44 -3.09 5.93 10.32
CA GLU A 44 -2.68 6.50 11.61
C GLU A 44 -2.31 7.99 11.52
N SER A 45 -1.83 8.43 10.36
CA SER A 45 -1.26 9.77 10.17
C SER A 45 -2.26 10.82 9.68
N VAL A 46 -3.33 10.41 8.98
CA VAL A 46 -4.33 11.31 8.40
C VAL A 46 -5.69 11.17 9.08
N ARG A 47 -6.63 12.10 8.83
CA ARG A 47 -7.97 11.97 9.41
C ARG A 47 -8.70 10.80 8.79
N ALA A 48 -9.56 10.15 9.58
CA ALA A 48 -10.35 8.99 9.13
C ALA A 48 -11.15 9.27 7.84
N LYS A 49 -11.70 10.48 7.68
CA LYS A 49 -12.40 10.89 6.45
C LYS A 49 -11.47 10.92 5.24
N GLU A 50 -10.30 11.55 5.38
CA GLU A 50 -9.32 11.69 4.28
C GLU A 50 -8.77 10.32 3.84
N TYR A 51 -8.55 9.42 4.80
CA TYR A 51 -8.19 8.03 4.51
C TYR A 51 -9.31 7.30 3.76
N GLY A 52 -10.55 7.41 4.25
CA GLY A 52 -11.72 6.81 3.61
C GLY A 52 -11.92 7.29 2.18
N ASP A 53 -11.86 8.60 1.95
CA ASP A 53 -11.96 9.21 0.63
C ASP A 53 -10.86 8.69 -0.31
N THR A 54 -9.64 8.42 0.19
CA THR A 54 -8.53 7.87 -0.60
C THR A 54 -8.75 6.41 -0.97
N VAL A 55 -9.20 5.58 -0.02
CA VAL A 55 -9.47 4.16 -0.25
C VAL A 55 -10.62 3.95 -1.24
N ASP A 56 -11.62 4.83 -1.23
CA ASP A 56 -12.77 4.80 -2.14
C ASP A 56 -12.37 5.03 -3.62
N GLN A 57 -11.25 5.72 -3.88
CA GLN A 57 -10.73 5.91 -5.23
C GLN A 57 -9.99 4.68 -5.79
N LEU A 58 -9.69 3.69 -4.95
CA LEU A 58 -8.97 2.49 -5.36
C LEU A 58 -9.93 1.43 -5.90
N PRO A 59 -9.51 0.61 -6.88
CA PRO A 59 -10.25 -0.58 -7.27
C PRO A 59 -10.52 -1.50 -6.05
N GLN A 60 -11.68 -2.16 -6.02
CA GLN A 60 -12.15 -2.94 -4.86
C GLN A 60 -11.16 -4.02 -4.40
N GLU A 61 -10.36 -4.57 -5.31
CA GLU A 61 -9.30 -5.54 -4.98
C GLU A 61 -8.24 -5.00 -4.01
N PHE A 62 -8.03 -3.68 -3.93
CA PHE A 62 -7.06 -3.06 -3.01
C PHE A 62 -7.54 -3.03 -1.55
N TRP A 63 -8.84 -3.19 -1.30
CA TRP A 63 -9.41 -3.09 0.05
C TRP A 63 -8.91 -4.21 0.98
N GLN A 64 -8.38 -5.30 0.42
CA GLN A 64 -7.70 -6.34 1.20
C GLN A 64 -6.39 -5.87 1.86
N LEU A 65 -5.88 -4.70 1.48
CA LEU A 65 -4.70 -4.07 2.07
C LEU A 65 -5.07 -3.01 3.11
N THR A 66 -6.35 -2.65 3.23
CA THR A 66 -6.82 -1.54 4.08
C THR A 66 -7.50 -2.03 5.36
N GLY A 67 -7.44 -3.32 5.69
CA GLY A 67 -7.88 -3.84 6.99
C GLY A 67 -7.00 -3.32 8.13
N PRO A 68 -7.50 -3.23 9.39
CA PRO A 68 -6.65 -2.87 10.51
C PRO A 68 -5.49 -3.84 10.59
N ARG A 69 -4.28 -3.33 10.84
CA ARG A 69 -3.11 -4.12 11.15
C ARG A 69 -3.48 -5.17 12.19
N ALA A 70 -3.64 -6.42 11.77
CA ALA A 70 -3.76 -7.53 12.70
C ALA A 70 -2.47 -7.51 13.52
N GLU A 71 -2.61 -7.26 14.82
CA GLU A 71 -1.65 -6.94 15.88
C GLU A 71 -0.39 -7.85 15.96
N ARG A 72 0.36 -8.01 14.85
CA ARG A 72 1.42 -9.02 14.68
C ARG A 72 2.66 -8.51 13.95
N LEU A 73 3.08 -7.29 14.22
CA LEU A 73 4.53 -7.04 14.27
C LEU A 73 5.08 -7.62 15.59
N GLN A 74 4.76 -8.90 15.84
CA GLN A 74 5.29 -9.70 16.93
C GLN A 74 6.71 -10.06 16.51
N THR A 75 7.65 -9.19 16.92
CA THR A 75 8.98 -9.55 17.40
C THR A 75 9.69 -10.61 16.56
N ARG A 76 10.18 -10.24 15.36
CA ARG A 76 11.31 -10.96 14.79
C ARG A 76 12.49 -10.66 15.71
N GLY A 77 12.82 -11.63 16.57
CA GLY A 77 13.85 -11.51 17.59
C GLY A 77 15.14 -10.94 16.99
N VAL A 78 15.48 -9.73 17.43
CA VAL A 78 16.86 -9.25 17.39
C VAL A 78 17.59 -10.06 18.45
N GLY A 79 18.17 -11.19 18.04
CA GLY A 79 19.12 -11.91 18.87
C GLY A 79 20.36 -11.06 19.03
N THR A 80 20.56 -10.55 20.24
CA THR A 80 21.89 -10.23 20.78
C THR A 80 22.69 -11.49 21.03
#